data_AF-A0A848HD35-F1
#
_entry.id   AF-A0A848HD35-F1
#
_cell.length_a   1.000
_cell.length_b   1.000
_cell.length_c   1.000
_cell.angle_alpha   90.00
_cell.angle_beta   90.00
_cell.angle_gamma   90.00
#
_symmetry.space_group_name_H-M   'P 1'
#
loop_
_entity.id
_entity.type
_entity.pdbx_description
1 polymer ?
#
loop_
_entity_poly.entity_id
_entity_poly.type
_entity_poly.pdbx_seq_one_letter_code
_entity_poly.pdbx_strand_id
1 'polypeptide(L)'
;MTRALIAILLAAAAASAFARNDKLFLPIEPAMRSNGTRQLVSPDIVLRFGSASAAGVDTSMGTVEVRTIGDPYAGSNPNNNGGGARQRQGDDATCLDAFRKALLELQQRARSAGAVAVVGIVSNYNHVEMDSPQAYECHAGMTRAVVELKGRLSRMAQPVAAPVLPRAPQVIIEQPPVTEAVPQPRHIATGFAAIDDVDAIPFLGDRGRAEYRKWLALPTPKAFALAPNGYFWQTQGVRPKDASLPIDPVERALVGCERSAGMPCKLYAVNGAVVWTK
;
A
#
# COMPACT_ATOMS: atom_id res chain seq x y z
N MET A 1 16.01 -65.99 -27.93
CA MET A 1 15.86 -65.56 -26.52
C MET A 1 17.07 -64.66 -26.28
N THR A 2 16.97 -63.34 -26.16
CA THR A 2 16.32 -62.57 -25.09
C THR A 2 16.10 -61.12 -25.58
N ARG A 3 14.89 -60.60 -25.38
CA ARG A 3 14.54 -59.18 -25.58
C ARG A 3 15.06 -58.39 -24.38
N ALA A 4 15.83 -57.32 -24.59
CA ALA A 4 16.12 -56.33 -23.55
C ALA A 4 15.36 -55.04 -23.90
N LEU A 5 14.29 -54.79 -23.14
CA LEU A 5 13.50 -53.56 -23.16
C LEU A 5 14.32 -52.41 -22.57
N ILE A 6 14.53 -51.34 -23.33
CA ILE A 6 15.03 -50.07 -22.80
C ILE A 6 13.81 -49.28 -22.32
N ALA A 7 13.61 -49.24 -21.01
CA ALA A 7 12.63 -48.35 -20.37
C ALA A 7 13.28 -46.97 -20.17
N ILE A 8 12.90 -46.00 -20.99
CA ILE A 8 13.28 -44.59 -20.80
C ILE A 8 12.40 -44.03 -19.68
N LEU A 9 12.97 -43.84 -18.48
CA LEU A 9 12.33 -43.08 -17.40
C LEU A 9 12.22 -41.61 -17.80
N LEU A 10 11.01 -41.12 -18.07
CA LEU A 10 10.70 -39.69 -18.02
C LEU A 10 10.65 -39.25 -16.55
N ALA A 11 11.72 -38.62 -16.06
CA ALA A 11 11.69 -37.89 -14.81
C ALA A 11 10.92 -36.56 -15.04
N ALA A 12 9.62 -36.55 -14.77
CA ALA A 12 8.83 -35.34 -14.70
C ALA A 12 9.27 -34.55 -13.45
N ALA A 13 10.08 -33.50 -13.63
CA ALA A 13 10.32 -32.53 -12.58
C ALA A 13 9.01 -31.78 -12.30
N ALA A 14 8.27 -32.24 -11.29
CA ALA A 14 7.13 -31.51 -10.75
C ALA A 14 7.65 -30.22 -10.09
N ALA A 15 7.73 -29.14 -10.87
CA ALA A 15 7.90 -27.81 -10.29
C ALA A 15 6.62 -27.51 -9.50
N SER A 16 6.70 -27.64 -8.17
CA SER A 16 5.63 -27.22 -7.27
C SER A 16 5.32 -25.74 -7.54
N ALA A 17 4.19 -25.47 -8.18
CA ALA A 17 3.67 -24.13 -8.31
C ALA A 17 3.17 -23.67 -6.93
N PHE A 18 4.06 -23.08 -6.13
CA PHE A 18 3.67 -22.48 -4.86
C PHE A 18 2.83 -21.23 -5.15
N ALA A 19 1.51 -21.38 -5.05
CA ALA A 19 0.58 -20.27 -5.10
C ALA A 19 0.74 -19.43 -3.81
N ARG A 20 1.64 -18.44 -3.86
CA ARG A 20 1.81 -17.45 -2.80
C ARG A 20 0.52 -16.64 -2.63
N ASN A 21 0.15 -16.36 -1.38
CA ASN A 21 -1.01 -15.55 -1.01
C ASN A 21 -0.71 -14.79 0.29
N ASP A 22 0.04 -13.70 0.18
CA ASP A 22 0.44 -12.91 1.32
C ASP A 22 -0.64 -11.88 1.63
N LYS A 23 -1.14 -11.92 2.86
CA LYS A 23 -2.10 -10.95 3.39
C LYS A 23 -1.37 -9.70 3.84
N LEU A 24 -1.67 -8.57 3.21
CA LEU A 24 -1.10 -7.25 3.48
C LEU A 24 -2.21 -6.31 3.96
N PHE A 25 -1.92 -5.53 4.99
CA PHE A 25 -2.75 -4.41 5.42
C PHE A 25 -2.05 -3.11 5.03
N LEU A 26 -2.64 -2.39 4.09
CA LEU A 26 -2.02 -1.21 3.46
C LEU A 26 -2.82 0.05 3.78
N PRO A 27 -2.16 1.20 3.96
CA PRO A 27 -2.82 2.39 4.46
C PRO A 27 -3.70 3.05 3.38
N ILE A 28 -4.96 3.36 3.74
CA ILE A 28 -5.96 3.95 2.84
C ILE A 28 -5.59 5.39 2.47
N GLU A 29 -5.25 6.22 3.45
CA GLU A 29 -5.01 7.65 3.22
C GLU A 29 -3.86 7.92 2.22
N PRO A 30 -2.66 7.30 2.35
CA PRO A 30 -1.62 7.43 1.33
C PRO A 30 -2.04 6.90 -0.04
N ALA A 31 -2.78 5.78 -0.08
CA ALA A 31 -3.28 5.21 -1.33
C ALA A 31 -4.27 6.16 -2.04
N MET A 32 -5.17 6.79 -1.29
CA MET A 32 -6.12 7.81 -1.77
C MET A 32 -5.42 9.10 -2.21
N ARG A 33 -4.30 9.45 -1.58
CA ARG A 33 -3.52 10.64 -1.92
C ARG A 33 -2.56 10.47 -3.09
N SER A 34 -2.27 9.24 -3.51
CA SER A 34 -1.37 8.97 -4.63
C SER A 34 -1.86 9.61 -5.93
N ASN A 35 -0.93 10.09 -6.75
CA ASN A 35 -1.26 10.80 -7.99
C ASN A 35 -2.09 9.92 -8.93
N GLY A 36 -1.72 8.65 -9.07
CA GLY A 36 -2.47 7.69 -9.89
C GLY A 36 -3.89 7.45 -9.40
N THR A 37 -4.15 7.55 -8.08
CA THR A 37 -5.51 7.41 -7.54
C THR A 37 -6.32 8.69 -7.76
N ARG A 38 -5.76 9.87 -7.45
CA ARG A 38 -6.44 11.15 -7.60
C ARG A 38 -6.83 11.49 -9.04
N GLN A 39 -6.04 11.02 -10.02
CA GLN A 39 -6.36 11.20 -11.44
C GLN A 39 -7.53 10.34 -11.91
N LEU A 40 -7.79 9.22 -11.22
CA LEU A 40 -8.80 8.24 -11.60
C LEU A 40 -10.10 8.38 -10.80
N VAL A 41 -9.99 8.66 -9.51
CA VAL A 41 -11.13 8.78 -8.59
C VAL A 41 -11.70 10.19 -8.69
N SER A 42 -12.91 10.29 -9.22
CA SER A 42 -13.59 11.57 -9.44
C SER A 42 -14.23 12.08 -8.14
N PRO A 43 -14.33 13.41 -7.91
CA PRO A 43 -14.93 13.96 -6.70
C PRO A 43 -16.47 13.85 -6.66
N ASP A 44 -17.12 13.40 -7.73
CA ASP A 44 -18.59 13.29 -7.87
C ASP A 44 -19.22 12.23 -6.94
N ILE A 45 -18.49 11.14 -6.66
CA ILE A 45 -18.93 10.09 -5.73
C ILE A 45 -18.06 10.12 -4.48
N VAL A 46 -18.68 10.43 -3.35
CA VAL A 46 -18.01 10.44 -2.04
C VAL A 46 -17.74 9.00 -1.57
N LEU A 47 -16.48 8.68 -1.28
CA LEU A 47 -16.08 7.39 -0.71
C LEU A 47 -15.70 7.58 0.76
N ARG A 48 -16.36 6.87 1.69
CA ARG A 48 -16.03 6.90 3.13
C ARG A 48 -15.75 5.50 3.67
N PHE A 49 -14.58 5.35 4.28
CA PHE A 49 -14.09 4.09 4.84
C PHE A 49 -14.46 3.93 6.32
N GLY A 50 -14.53 2.67 6.74
CA GLY A 50 -14.94 2.24 8.07
C GLY A 50 -16.46 2.18 8.20
N SER A 51 -16.98 1.14 8.85
CA SER A 51 -18.42 0.88 9.00
C SER A 51 -19.16 2.06 9.67
N ALA A 52 -18.49 2.71 10.63
CA ALA A 52 -19.00 3.89 11.34
C ALA A 52 -19.38 5.05 10.41
N SER A 53 -18.79 5.14 9.21
CA SER A 53 -19.14 6.20 8.25
C SER A 53 -20.53 6.05 7.62
N ALA A 54 -21.19 4.90 7.80
CA ALA A 54 -22.58 4.68 7.40
C ALA A 54 -23.59 5.04 8.51
N ALA A 55 -23.14 5.33 9.74
CA ALA A 55 -24.02 5.65 10.85
C ALA A 55 -24.82 6.94 10.56
N GLY A 56 -26.16 6.87 10.65
CA GLY A 56 -27.03 8.02 10.39
C GLY A 56 -27.12 8.46 8.92
N VAL A 57 -26.67 7.61 7.98
CA VAL A 57 -26.76 7.86 6.54
C VAL A 57 -27.87 6.97 5.95
N ASP A 58 -28.75 7.53 5.11
CA ASP A 58 -29.71 6.73 4.35
C ASP A 58 -28.96 5.84 3.35
N THR A 59 -28.97 4.54 3.62
CA THR A 59 -28.32 3.51 2.81
C THR A 59 -29.34 2.51 2.25
N SER A 60 -30.59 2.96 2.07
CA SER A 60 -31.69 2.17 1.49
C SER A 60 -31.42 1.71 0.05
N MET A 61 -30.43 2.31 -0.63
CA MET A 61 -30.01 1.93 -1.99
C MET A 61 -29.25 0.60 -2.05
N GLY A 62 -28.94 0.00 -0.90
CA GLY A 62 -28.35 -1.33 -0.81
C GLY A 62 -26.83 -1.33 -0.67
N THR A 63 -26.28 -2.54 -0.76
CA THR A 63 -24.85 -2.82 -0.60
C THR A 63 -24.20 -2.97 -1.97
N VAL A 64 -22.96 -2.51 -2.09
CA VAL A 64 -22.09 -2.76 -3.23
C VAL A 64 -20.88 -3.56 -2.77
N GLU A 65 -20.55 -4.62 -3.50
CA GLU A 65 -19.34 -5.43 -3.31
C GLU A 65 -18.55 -5.45 -4.62
N VAL A 66 -17.24 -5.26 -4.52
CA VAL A 66 -16.32 -5.27 -5.66
C VAL A 66 -15.15 -6.18 -5.36
N ARG A 67 -14.68 -6.89 -6.39
CA ARG A 67 -13.51 -7.75 -6.33
C ARG A 67 -12.61 -7.41 -7.50
N THR A 68 -11.45 -6.85 -7.19
CA THR A 68 -10.56 -6.31 -8.21
C THR A 68 -9.18 -6.93 -8.16
N ILE A 69 -8.51 -6.88 -9.30
CA ILE A 69 -7.24 -7.56 -9.53
C ILE A 69 -6.18 -6.55 -9.94
N GLY A 70 -5.07 -6.57 -9.20
CA GLY A 70 -3.83 -5.88 -9.53
C GLY A 70 -2.95 -6.75 -10.42
N ASP A 71 -2.46 -6.20 -11.52
CA ASP A 71 -1.52 -6.89 -12.41
C ASP A 71 -0.09 -6.47 -12.04
N PRO A 72 0.78 -7.40 -11.62
CA PRO A 72 2.14 -7.10 -11.21
C PRO A 72 3.03 -6.61 -12.38
N TYR A 73 2.52 -6.55 -13.61
CA TYR A 73 3.21 -6.00 -14.77
C TYR A 73 2.55 -4.73 -15.33
N ALA A 74 1.46 -4.25 -14.72
CA ALA A 74 0.77 -3.03 -15.16
C ALA A 74 1.70 -1.82 -15.08
N GLY A 75 1.75 -0.99 -16.14
CA GLY A 75 2.52 0.26 -16.13
C GLY A 75 4.05 0.12 -16.23
N SER A 76 4.57 -1.03 -16.67
CA SER A 76 5.99 -1.13 -17.05
C SER A 76 6.28 -0.19 -18.23
N ASN A 77 7.13 0.82 -17.99
CA ASN A 77 7.45 1.87 -18.95
C ASN A 77 8.12 1.29 -20.23
N PRO A 78 7.56 1.46 -21.43
CA PRO A 78 8.19 1.03 -22.67
C PRO A 78 9.43 1.86 -23.06
N ASN A 79 9.69 3.01 -22.41
CA ASN A 79 10.81 3.91 -22.76
C ASN A 79 12.14 3.57 -22.08
N ASN A 80 12.32 2.34 -21.59
CA ASN A 80 13.67 1.85 -21.30
C ASN A 80 14.33 1.52 -22.65
N ASN A 81 15.14 2.44 -23.18
CA ASN A 81 15.92 2.27 -24.40
C ASN A 81 16.55 0.87 -24.48
N GLY A 82 15.99 0.00 -25.33
CA GLY A 82 16.52 -1.32 -25.67
C GLY A 82 15.78 -2.50 -25.03
N GLY A 83 14.81 -3.08 -25.76
CA GLY A 83 14.48 -4.51 -25.70
C GLY A 83 14.15 -5.16 -24.34
N GLY A 84 13.64 -4.41 -23.35
CA GLY A 84 13.47 -4.89 -21.98
C GLY A 84 12.17 -5.65 -21.70
N ALA A 85 12.28 -6.81 -21.05
CA ALA A 85 11.14 -7.58 -20.52
C ALA A 85 10.26 -6.73 -19.57
N ARG A 86 8.95 -7.03 -19.50
CA ARG A 86 8.01 -6.37 -18.55
C ARG A 86 8.57 -6.46 -17.13
N GLN A 87 8.83 -5.31 -16.50
CA GLN A 87 9.32 -5.29 -15.12
C GLN A 87 8.18 -5.62 -14.16
N ARG A 88 8.39 -6.65 -13.34
CA ARG A 88 7.45 -7.00 -12.24
C ARG A 88 7.53 -5.93 -11.16
N GLN A 89 6.37 -5.41 -10.76
CA GLN A 89 6.20 -4.50 -9.63
C GLN A 89 6.20 -5.27 -8.30
N GLY A 90 6.53 -4.56 -7.22
CA GLY A 90 6.38 -5.05 -5.85
C GLY A 90 4.91 -5.26 -5.47
N ASP A 91 4.66 -6.04 -4.42
CA ASP A 91 3.31 -6.41 -4.00
C ASP A 91 2.49 -5.19 -3.55
N ASP A 92 3.08 -4.23 -2.83
CA ASP A 92 2.41 -2.98 -2.44
C ASP A 92 1.89 -2.19 -3.65
N ALA A 93 2.69 -2.10 -4.72
CA ALA A 93 2.31 -1.41 -5.95
C ALA A 93 1.20 -2.16 -6.71
N THR A 94 1.29 -3.49 -6.72
CA THR A 94 0.25 -4.36 -7.31
C THR A 94 -1.06 -4.27 -6.52
N CYS A 95 -0.98 -4.21 -5.18
CA CYS A 95 -2.11 -3.99 -4.29
C CYS A 95 -2.72 -2.60 -4.47
N LEU A 96 -1.88 -1.57 -4.64
CA LEU A 96 -2.35 -0.20 -4.92
C LEU A 96 -3.09 -0.13 -6.26
N ASP A 97 -2.61 -0.82 -7.29
CA ASP A 97 -3.33 -0.96 -8.57
C ASP A 97 -4.69 -1.64 -8.39
N ALA A 98 -4.75 -2.75 -7.65
CA ALA A 98 -6.00 -3.42 -7.31
C ALA A 98 -6.95 -2.47 -6.55
N PHE A 99 -6.46 -1.79 -5.52
CA PHE A 99 -7.24 -0.84 -4.72
C PHE A 99 -7.80 0.30 -5.59
N ARG A 100 -7.00 0.90 -6.48
CA ARG A 100 -7.47 1.93 -7.42
C ARG A 100 -8.63 1.46 -8.29
N LYS A 101 -8.52 0.24 -8.83
CA LYS A 101 -9.60 -0.38 -9.60
C LYS A 101 -10.85 -0.59 -8.74
N ALA A 102 -10.70 -1.00 -7.48
CA ALA A 102 -11.82 -1.13 -6.55
C ALA A 102 -12.54 0.20 -6.33
N LEU A 103 -11.80 1.29 -6.13
CA LEU A 103 -12.39 2.63 -5.98
C LEU A 103 -13.18 3.05 -7.22
N LEU A 104 -12.58 2.85 -8.41
CA LEU A 104 -13.23 3.15 -9.68
C LEU A 104 -14.53 2.35 -9.87
N GLU A 105 -14.50 1.05 -9.55
CA GLU A 105 -15.65 0.19 -9.68
C GLU A 105 -16.76 0.55 -8.66
N LEU A 106 -16.40 0.91 -7.42
CA LEU A 106 -17.35 1.44 -6.44
C LEU A 106 -18.02 2.71 -6.96
N GLN A 107 -17.26 3.65 -7.52
CA GLN A 107 -17.82 4.88 -8.08
C GLN A 107 -18.72 4.60 -9.29
N GLN A 108 -18.29 3.71 -10.18
CA GLN A 108 -19.09 3.32 -11.34
C GLN A 108 -20.42 2.67 -10.92
N ARG A 109 -20.39 1.76 -9.95
CA ARG A 109 -21.59 1.10 -9.41
C ARG A 109 -22.50 2.09 -8.69
N ALA A 110 -21.94 3.03 -7.92
CA ALA A 110 -22.69 4.11 -7.31
C ALA A 110 -23.39 4.98 -8.35
N ARG A 111 -22.66 5.43 -9.39
CA ARG A 111 -23.24 6.19 -10.51
C ARG A 111 -24.38 5.43 -11.20
N SER A 112 -24.18 4.15 -11.52
CA SER A 112 -25.22 3.33 -12.18
C SER A 112 -26.47 3.14 -11.33
N ALA A 113 -26.33 3.20 -10.00
CA ALA A 113 -27.46 3.13 -9.07
C ALA A 113 -28.09 4.50 -8.78
N GLY A 114 -27.54 5.61 -9.30
CA GLY A 114 -27.95 6.97 -8.97
C GLY A 114 -27.55 7.41 -7.55
N ALA A 115 -26.60 6.72 -6.92
CA ALA A 115 -26.03 7.10 -5.64
C ALA A 115 -24.96 8.18 -5.83
N VAL A 116 -24.79 9.04 -4.83
CA VAL A 116 -23.75 10.10 -4.80
C VAL A 116 -22.66 9.80 -3.77
N ALA A 117 -22.80 8.71 -3.02
CA ALA A 117 -21.83 8.27 -2.06
C ALA A 117 -21.82 6.74 -1.90
N VAL A 118 -20.63 6.23 -1.57
CA VAL A 118 -20.43 4.91 -0.99
C VAL A 118 -19.83 5.12 0.41
N VAL A 119 -20.59 4.74 1.42
CA VAL A 119 -20.20 4.86 2.83
C VAL A 119 -20.10 3.49 3.48
N GLY A 120 -19.50 3.41 4.65
CA GLY A 120 -19.30 2.13 5.33
C GLY A 120 -18.34 1.21 4.59
N ILE A 121 -17.37 1.76 3.85
CA ILE A 121 -16.46 0.96 3.03
C ILE A 121 -15.50 0.18 3.94
N VAL A 122 -15.56 -1.15 3.87
CA VAL A 122 -14.70 -2.08 4.59
C VAL A 122 -14.04 -3.05 3.62
N SER A 123 -12.94 -3.70 4.03
CA SER A 123 -12.43 -4.84 3.26
C SER A 123 -13.31 -6.05 3.51
N ASN A 124 -13.54 -6.88 2.50
CA ASN A 124 -14.48 -7.99 2.54
C ASN A 124 -13.93 -9.23 1.81
N TYR A 125 -12.67 -9.57 2.07
CA TYR A 125 -12.01 -10.65 1.36
C TYR A 125 -12.63 -12.01 1.70
N ASN A 126 -13.07 -12.76 0.69
CA ASN A 126 -13.79 -14.02 0.86
C ASN A 126 -15.00 -13.90 1.81
N HIS A 127 -15.70 -12.76 1.76
CA HIS A 127 -16.84 -12.44 2.63
C HIS A 127 -16.50 -12.33 4.13
N VAL A 128 -15.22 -12.17 4.47
CA VAL A 128 -14.77 -11.85 5.83
C VAL A 128 -14.47 -10.36 5.91
N GLU A 129 -15.26 -9.66 6.72
CA GLU A 129 -15.11 -8.21 6.87
C GLU A 129 -13.91 -7.86 7.77
N MET A 130 -13.09 -6.92 7.30
CA MET A 130 -12.16 -6.16 8.13
C MET A 130 -12.60 -4.70 8.12
N ASP A 131 -13.16 -4.27 9.25
CA ASP A 131 -13.52 -2.87 9.47
C ASP A 131 -12.30 -2.07 9.91
N SER A 132 -11.81 -1.21 9.01
CA SER A 132 -10.76 -0.26 9.31
C SER A 132 -10.92 1.00 8.45
N PRO A 133 -10.98 2.19 9.07
CA PRO A 133 -10.92 3.44 8.32
C PRO A 133 -9.49 3.79 7.87
N GLN A 134 -8.48 3.07 8.36
CA GLN A 134 -7.06 3.41 8.16
C GLN A 134 -6.35 2.48 7.18
N ALA A 135 -6.77 1.21 7.08
CA ALA A 135 -6.11 0.20 6.27
C ALA A 135 -7.09 -0.64 5.46
N TYR A 136 -6.68 -1.06 4.26
CA TYR A 136 -7.39 -2.04 3.44
C TYR A 136 -6.61 -3.36 3.38
N GLU A 137 -7.34 -4.45 3.25
CA GLU A 137 -6.77 -5.79 3.10
C GLU A 137 -6.49 -6.07 1.62
N CYS A 138 -5.28 -6.56 1.36
CA CYS A 138 -4.86 -7.02 0.05
C CYS A 138 -4.25 -8.41 0.15
N HIS A 139 -4.56 -9.25 -0.84
CA HIS A 139 -4.00 -10.58 -1.00
C HIS A 139 -3.06 -10.62 -2.19
N ALA A 140 -1.75 -10.55 -1.92
CA ALA A 140 -0.71 -10.51 -2.94
C ALA A 140 -0.18 -11.92 -3.27
N GLY A 141 -0.25 -12.28 -4.53
CA GLY A 141 0.31 -13.53 -5.04
C GLY A 141 1.35 -13.30 -6.13
N MET A 142 1.86 -14.41 -6.67
CA MET A 142 2.89 -14.35 -7.70
C MET A 142 2.36 -13.71 -9.01
N THR A 143 1.11 -14.01 -9.37
CA THR A 143 0.50 -13.62 -10.65
C THR A 143 -0.41 -12.41 -10.55
N ARG A 144 -0.89 -12.07 -9.35
CA ARG A 144 -1.84 -10.97 -9.13
C ARG A 144 -1.93 -10.57 -7.66
N ALA A 145 -2.44 -9.37 -7.41
CA ALA A 145 -2.99 -9.00 -6.12
C ALA A 145 -4.51 -8.91 -6.18
N VAL A 146 -5.20 -9.18 -5.07
CA VAL A 146 -6.66 -9.09 -4.97
C VAL A 146 -7.05 -8.14 -3.85
N VAL A 147 -7.97 -7.23 -4.13
CA VAL A 147 -8.63 -6.37 -3.15
C VAL A 147 -10.14 -6.54 -3.30
N GLU A 148 -10.80 -6.83 -2.19
CA GLU A 148 -12.26 -6.98 -2.10
C GLU A 148 -12.80 -5.96 -1.12
N LEU A 149 -13.70 -5.10 -1.59
CA LEU A 149 -14.32 -4.07 -0.78
C LEU A 149 -15.83 -4.22 -0.78
N LYS A 150 -16.44 -3.88 0.35
CA LYS A 150 -17.89 -3.80 0.54
C LYS A 150 -18.23 -2.42 1.07
N GLY A 151 -19.32 -1.84 0.58
CA GLY A 151 -19.83 -0.57 1.04
C GLY A 151 -21.33 -0.44 0.83
N ARG A 152 -21.90 0.68 1.26
CA ARG A 152 -23.32 0.97 1.17
C ARG A 152 -23.57 2.20 0.30
N LEU A 153 -24.50 2.08 -0.64
CA LEU A 153 -24.87 3.14 -1.55
C LEU A 153 -25.77 4.15 -0.85
N SER A 154 -25.54 5.44 -1.09
CA SER A 154 -26.35 6.51 -0.52
C SER A 154 -26.60 7.66 -1.50
N ARG A 155 -27.78 8.28 -1.39
CA ARG A 155 -28.09 9.58 -2.01
C ARG A 155 -27.54 10.76 -1.23
N MET A 156 -26.94 10.52 -0.06
CA MET A 156 -26.40 11.55 0.82
C MET A 156 -24.91 11.30 1.08
N ALA A 157 -24.10 12.34 0.89
CA ALA A 157 -22.66 12.28 1.15
C ALA A 157 -22.28 12.59 2.62
N GLN A 158 -23.23 13.04 3.43
CA GLN A 158 -23.05 13.39 4.85
C GLN A 158 -24.07 12.65 5.71
N PRO A 159 -23.71 12.27 6.96
CA PRO A 159 -24.69 11.84 7.94
C PRO A 159 -25.68 12.97 8.21
N VAL A 160 -26.97 12.62 8.35
CA VAL A 160 -27.95 13.54 8.91
C VAL A 160 -27.45 13.90 10.31
N ALA A 161 -27.19 15.18 10.56
CA ALA A 161 -26.56 15.67 11.78
C ALA A 161 -27.21 15.04 13.03
N ALA A 162 -26.47 14.18 13.74
CA ALA A 162 -26.82 13.81 15.11
C ALA A 162 -26.60 15.05 16.00
N PRO A 163 -27.47 15.30 16.99
CA PRO A 163 -27.37 16.48 17.85
C PRO A 163 -26.01 16.52 18.53
N VAL A 164 -25.37 17.69 18.49
CA VAL A 164 -24.11 17.96 19.20
C VAL A 164 -24.38 17.74 20.69
N LEU A 165 -23.89 16.64 21.25
CA LEU A 165 -23.83 16.50 22.71
C LEU A 165 -22.80 17.48 23.26
N PRO A 166 -23.05 18.14 24.40
CA PRO A 166 -22.09 19.06 25.00
C PRO A 166 -20.80 18.32 25.38
N ARG A 167 -19.68 18.97 25.08
CA ARG A 167 -18.32 18.50 25.34
C ARG A 167 -18.16 18.21 26.84
N ALA A 168 -17.90 16.95 27.20
CA ALA A 168 -17.53 16.59 28.57
C ALA A 168 -16.23 17.33 28.97
N PRO A 169 -16.11 17.80 30.23
CA PRO A 169 -14.90 18.45 30.71
C PRO A 169 -13.72 17.48 30.61
N GLN A 170 -12.60 17.95 30.04
CA GLN A 170 -11.40 17.13 29.92
C GLN A 170 -10.77 16.98 31.30
N VAL A 171 -10.91 15.78 31.88
CA VAL A 171 -10.17 15.37 33.05
C VAL A 171 -8.74 15.08 32.61
N ILE A 172 -7.79 15.85 33.16
CA ILE A 172 -6.36 15.60 33.00
C ILE A 172 -6.05 14.37 33.86
N ILE A 173 -5.84 13.21 33.22
CA ILE A 173 -5.32 12.03 33.90
C ILE A 173 -3.80 12.05 33.76
N GLU A 174 -3.13 12.23 34.88
CA GLU A 174 -1.68 12.07 35.03
C GLU A 174 -1.31 10.62 34.71
N GLN A 175 -0.45 10.41 33.71
CA GLN A 175 -0.15 9.09 33.17
C GLN A 175 0.62 8.24 34.20
N PRO A 176 0.20 6.99 34.48
CA PRO A 176 0.96 6.07 35.32
C PRO A 176 2.27 5.64 34.64
N PRO A 177 3.27 5.16 35.40
CA PRO A 177 4.61 4.89 34.88
C PRO A 177 4.57 3.75 33.84
N VAL A 178 5.19 4.01 32.70
CA VAL A 178 5.24 3.09 31.55
C VAL A 178 6.24 1.96 31.85
N THR A 179 5.72 0.76 32.12
CA THR A 179 6.51 -0.47 32.21
C THR A 179 6.34 -1.29 30.93
N GLU A 180 7.48 -1.72 30.38
CA GLU A 180 7.71 -2.62 29.24
C GLU A 180 7.37 -2.14 27.81
N ALA A 181 8.41 -2.21 26.97
CA ALA A 181 8.43 -1.76 25.59
C ALA A 181 7.59 -2.66 24.67
N VAL A 182 6.48 -2.12 24.19
CA VAL A 182 5.75 -2.63 23.01
C VAL A 182 6.63 -2.42 21.77
N PRO A 183 6.76 -3.39 20.83
CA PRO A 183 7.49 -3.16 19.58
C PRO A 183 6.80 -1.99 18.85
N GLN A 184 7.55 -0.93 18.57
CA GLN A 184 6.99 0.28 17.97
C GLN A 184 6.21 -0.02 16.69
N PRO A 185 5.07 0.65 16.43
CA PRO A 185 4.30 0.44 15.21
C PRO A 185 5.20 0.72 14.01
N ARG A 186 5.28 -0.29 13.13
CA ARG A 186 6.08 -0.28 11.90
C ARG A 186 5.70 0.96 11.08
N HIS A 187 6.56 1.97 11.10
CA HIS A 187 6.59 3.15 10.23
C HIS A 187 5.23 3.54 9.61
N ILE A 188 4.37 4.18 10.40
CA ILE A 188 3.08 4.70 9.95
C ILE A 188 3.32 5.89 9.01
N ALA A 189 2.54 5.98 7.93
CA ALA A 189 2.61 7.12 7.03
C ALA A 189 2.26 8.41 7.77
N THR A 190 3.09 9.44 7.64
CA THR A 190 2.92 10.71 8.37
C THR A 190 1.93 11.66 7.70
N GLY A 191 1.48 11.33 6.48
CA GLY A 191 0.68 12.22 5.64
C GLY A 191 1.48 13.36 5.01
N PHE A 192 2.81 13.39 5.16
CA PHE A 192 3.68 14.43 4.60
C PHE A 192 3.56 14.57 3.07
N ALA A 193 3.58 13.45 2.36
CA ALA A 193 3.43 13.39 0.90
C ALA A 193 2.85 12.03 0.48
N ALA A 194 2.35 11.95 -0.75
CA ALA A 194 2.08 10.66 -1.37
C ALA A 194 3.40 9.94 -1.70
N ILE A 195 3.39 8.61 -1.66
CA ILE A 195 4.60 7.81 -1.94
C ILE A 195 5.13 7.97 -3.37
N ASP A 196 4.26 8.33 -4.32
CA ASP A 196 4.61 8.59 -5.72
C ASP A 196 4.81 10.08 -6.05
N ASP A 197 4.76 10.96 -5.05
CA ASP A 197 5.07 12.38 -5.19
C ASP A 197 6.58 12.61 -5.06
N VAL A 198 7.26 12.44 -6.19
CA VAL A 198 8.73 12.50 -6.27
C VAL A 198 9.26 13.94 -6.11
N ASP A 199 8.41 14.93 -6.35
CA ASP A 199 8.78 16.35 -6.26
C ASP A 199 8.69 16.87 -4.82
N ALA A 200 7.93 16.17 -3.96
CA ALA A 200 7.86 16.47 -2.53
C ALA A 200 9.09 16.00 -1.72
N ILE A 201 10.02 15.24 -2.32
CA ILE A 201 11.14 14.65 -1.58
C ILE A 201 12.18 15.74 -1.21
N PRO A 202 12.44 15.97 0.09
CA PRO A 202 13.39 16.99 0.52
C PRO A 202 14.82 16.70 0.05
N PHE A 203 15.59 17.75 -0.23
CA PHE A 203 17.04 17.74 -0.53
C PHE A 203 17.47 16.99 -1.81
N LEU A 204 16.62 16.14 -2.37
CA LEU A 204 16.96 15.32 -3.53
C LEU A 204 17.10 16.16 -4.80
N GLY A 205 18.16 15.91 -5.57
CA GLY A 205 18.29 16.40 -6.95
C GLY A 205 17.66 15.45 -7.97
N ASP A 206 17.70 15.80 -9.26
CA ASP A 206 17.05 15.03 -10.33
C ASP A 206 17.53 13.58 -10.43
N ARG A 207 18.84 13.36 -10.23
CA ARG A 207 19.42 12.02 -10.19
C ARG A 207 18.81 11.19 -9.07
N GLY A 208 18.69 11.74 -7.87
CA GLY A 208 18.11 11.02 -6.73
C GLY A 208 16.61 10.78 -6.92
N ARG A 209 15.88 11.75 -7.49
CA ARG A 209 14.47 11.57 -7.87
C ARG A 209 14.29 10.42 -8.88
N ALA A 210 15.19 10.30 -9.85
CA ALA A 210 15.17 9.19 -10.80
C ALA A 210 15.44 7.83 -10.12
N GLU A 211 16.36 7.76 -9.17
CA GLU A 211 16.60 6.53 -8.39
C GLU A 211 15.43 6.19 -7.46
N TYR A 212 14.80 7.20 -6.85
CA TYR A 212 13.59 6.99 -6.05
C TYR A 212 12.46 6.35 -6.87
N ARG A 213 12.23 6.80 -8.11
CA ARG A 213 11.23 6.18 -9.02
C ARG A 213 11.51 4.70 -9.27
N LYS A 214 12.78 4.32 -9.42
CA LYS A 214 13.17 2.91 -9.57
C LYS A 214 12.95 2.15 -8.26
N TRP A 215 13.29 2.76 -7.13
CA TRP A 215 13.12 2.18 -5.80
C TRP A 215 11.65 1.87 -5.46
N LEU A 216 10.69 2.70 -5.92
CA LEU A 216 9.26 2.46 -5.73
C LEU A 216 8.79 1.10 -6.27
N ALA A 217 9.39 0.63 -7.38
CA ALA A 217 9.05 -0.64 -8.01
C ALA A 217 9.63 -1.86 -7.28
N LEU A 218 10.56 -1.66 -6.33
CA LEU A 218 11.23 -2.75 -5.65
C LEU A 218 10.30 -3.51 -4.68
N PRO A 219 10.49 -4.84 -4.51
CA PRO A 219 9.76 -5.62 -3.53
C PRO A 219 9.97 -5.12 -2.10
N THR A 220 8.99 -5.37 -1.24
CA THR A 220 9.12 -5.18 0.21
C THR A 220 9.82 -6.39 0.85
N PRO A 221 10.48 -6.20 2.03
CA PRO A 221 10.62 -4.95 2.77
C PRO A 221 11.71 -4.03 2.18
N LYS A 222 11.51 -2.71 2.21
CA LYS A 222 12.43 -1.71 1.63
C LYS A 222 12.39 -0.39 2.40
N ALA A 223 13.47 0.37 2.37
CA ALA A 223 13.51 1.71 2.97
C ALA A 223 14.37 2.69 2.15
N PHE A 224 14.08 3.98 2.32
CA PHE A 224 14.77 5.08 1.68
C PHE A 224 15.09 6.17 2.70
N ALA A 225 16.37 6.49 2.85
CA ALA A 225 16.88 7.49 3.79
C ALA A 225 17.52 8.66 3.04
N LEU A 226 17.41 9.85 3.65
CA LEU A 226 17.87 11.12 3.11
C LEU A 226 18.82 11.82 4.07
N ALA A 227 19.83 12.48 3.49
CA ALA A 227 20.69 13.43 4.17
C ALA A 227 20.37 14.87 3.71
N PRO A 228 20.52 15.89 4.57
CA PRO A 228 20.31 17.30 4.20
C PRO A 228 21.21 17.81 3.06
N ASN A 229 22.36 17.18 2.80
CA ASN A 229 23.24 17.51 1.68
C ASN A 229 22.75 16.94 0.33
N GLY A 230 21.58 16.31 0.28
CA GLY A 230 21.00 15.70 -0.91
C GLY A 230 21.49 14.28 -1.21
N TYR A 231 22.35 13.71 -0.34
CA TYR A 231 22.69 12.30 -0.40
C TYR A 231 21.50 11.43 0.02
N PHE A 232 21.42 10.23 -0.53
CA PHE A 232 20.37 9.27 -0.21
C PHE A 232 20.91 7.85 -0.20
N TRP A 233 20.21 6.98 0.52
CA TRP A 233 20.48 5.55 0.50
C TRP A 233 19.19 4.76 0.42
N GLN A 234 19.21 3.72 -0.39
CA GLN A 234 18.04 2.89 -0.66
C GLN A 234 18.35 1.43 -0.39
N THR A 235 17.41 0.72 0.23
CA THR A 235 17.55 -0.69 0.58
C THR A 235 16.33 -1.47 0.14
N GLN A 236 16.51 -2.78 -0.04
CA GLN A 236 15.44 -3.76 -0.23
C GLN A 236 15.85 -5.10 0.39
N GLY A 237 14.84 -5.93 0.69
CA GLY A 237 14.98 -7.29 1.19
C GLY A 237 15.57 -7.39 2.60
N VAL A 238 15.64 -8.63 3.10
CA VAL A 238 16.24 -8.97 4.41
C VAL A 238 17.61 -9.64 4.29
N ARG A 239 18.20 -9.65 3.10
CA ARG A 239 19.53 -10.19 2.85
C ARG A 239 20.42 -9.10 2.28
N PRO A 240 21.20 -8.39 3.12
CA PRO A 240 22.10 -7.37 2.62
C PRO A 240 23.19 -8.01 1.76
N LYS A 241 23.62 -7.29 0.71
CA LYS A 241 24.77 -7.72 -0.12
C LYS A 241 26.09 -7.62 0.65
N ASP A 242 26.18 -6.62 1.51
CA ASP A 242 27.27 -6.44 2.45
C ASP A 242 26.86 -7.02 3.81
N ALA A 243 27.54 -8.06 4.25
CA ALA A 243 27.25 -8.73 5.50
C ALA A 243 27.56 -7.87 6.74
N SER A 244 28.31 -6.77 6.59
CA SER A 244 28.57 -5.82 7.68
C SER A 244 27.41 -4.87 7.95
N LEU A 245 26.37 -4.87 7.10
CA LEU A 245 25.22 -4.00 7.25
C LEU A 245 24.08 -4.70 7.99
N PRO A 246 23.22 -3.95 8.71
CA PRO A 246 22.05 -4.51 9.40
C PRO A 246 21.17 -5.35 8.48
N ILE A 247 20.50 -6.36 9.02
CA ILE A 247 19.56 -7.22 8.28
C ILE A 247 18.25 -6.48 7.98
N ASP A 248 17.79 -5.63 8.90
CA ASP A 248 16.60 -4.81 8.72
C ASP A 248 16.87 -3.75 7.63
N PRO A 249 16.05 -3.67 6.56
CA PRO A 249 16.26 -2.69 5.50
C PRO A 249 16.13 -1.24 5.97
N VAL A 250 15.31 -0.95 6.98
CA VAL A 250 15.15 0.38 7.56
C VAL A 250 16.43 0.81 8.26
N GLU A 251 16.92 -0.01 9.19
CA GLU A 251 18.16 0.26 9.93
C GLU A 251 19.34 0.36 8.95
N ARG A 252 19.41 -0.55 7.99
CA ARG A 252 20.42 -0.54 6.94
C ARG A 252 20.37 0.71 6.07
N ALA A 253 19.19 1.29 5.84
CA ALA A 253 19.07 2.52 5.07
C ALA A 253 19.67 3.71 5.81
N LEU A 254 19.38 3.82 7.11
CA LEU A 254 19.96 4.86 7.97
C LEU A 254 21.48 4.69 8.08
N VAL A 255 21.96 3.51 8.47
CA VAL A 255 23.40 3.23 8.65
C VAL A 255 24.17 3.47 7.35
N GLY A 256 23.65 2.97 6.21
CA GLY A 256 24.29 3.17 4.91
C GLY A 256 24.33 4.63 4.47
N CYS A 257 23.24 5.37 4.71
CA CYS A 257 23.15 6.79 4.42
C CYS A 257 24.14 7.59 5.27
N GLU A 258 24.14 7.41 6.59
CA GLU A 258 24.97 8.20 7.51
C GLU A 258 26.46 7.96 7.27
N ARG A 259 26.85 6.70 7.08
CA ARG A 259 28.23 6.33 6.77
C ARG A 259 28.72 6.96 5.47
N SER A 260 27.86 7.04 4.46
CA SER A 260 28.25 7.51 3.12
C SER A 260 28.12 9.03 2.97
N ALA A 261 27.12 9.63 3.63
CA ALA A 261 26.89 11.07 3.62
C ALA A 261 27.81 11.82 4.61
N GLY A 262 28.36 11.13 5.62
CA GLY A 262 29.17 11.73 6.68
C GLY A 262 28.36 12.62 7.62
N MET A 263 27.04 12.45 7.68
CA MET A 263 26.13 13.26 8.47
C MET A 263 24.84 12.50 8.83
N PRO A 264 24.06 12.94 9.83
CA PRO A 264 22.82 12.28 10.22
C PRO A 264 21.81 12.21 9.06
N CYS A 265 21.16 11.05 8.93
CA CYS A 265 20.13 10.83 7.94
C CYS A 265 18.77 10.61 8.61
N LYS A 266 17.70 10.84 7.86
CA LYS A 266 16.33 10.54 8.27
C LYS A 266 15.64 9.65 7.26
N LEU A 267 14.75 8.79 7.74
CA LEU A 267 13.90 7.99 6.87
C LEU A 267 12.88 8.89 6.17
N TYR A 268 12.82 8.79 4.85
CA TYR A 268 11.77 9.40 4.07
C TYR A 268 10.63 8.45 3.79
N ALA A 269 10.95 7.22 3.38
CA ALA A 269 9.95 6.23 3.02
C ALA A 269 10.35 4.84 3.52
N VAL A 270 9.35 4.09 3.98
CA VAL A 270 9.47 2.67 4.33
C VAL A 270 8.35 1.94 3.63
N ASN A 271 8.70 0.94 2.82
CA ASN A 271 7.79 0.20 1.96
C ASN A 271 6.96 1.14 1.06
N GLY A 272 5.63 1.12 1.19
CA GLY A 272 4.70 2.01 0.49
C GLY A 272 4.31 3.29 1.25
N ALA A 273 4.95 3.61 2.38
CA ALA A 273 4.56 4.72 3.24
C ALA A 273 5.66 5.79 3.33
N VAL A 274 5.28 7.06 3.14
CA VAL A 274 6.13 8.22 3.47
C VAL A 274 6.06 8.45 4.97
N VAL A 275 7.21 8.37 5.64
CA VAL A 275 7.35 8.44 7.11
C VAL A 275 8.08 9.70 7.57
N TRP A 276 8.29 10.63 6.64
CA TRP A 276 8.99 11.88 6.89
C TRP A 276 8.18 12.79 7.81
N THR A 277 8.83 13.36 8.82
CA THR A 277 8.31 14.45 9.65
C THR A 277 9.17 15.70 9.45
N LYS A 278 8.53 16.87 9.36
CA LYS A 278 9.25 18.15 9.29
C LYS A 278 9.98 18.42 10.60
#